data_AF-A0A1F8H336-F1
#
_entry.id   AF-A0A1F8H336-F1
#
_cell.length_a   1.000
_cell.length_b   1.000
_cell.length_c   1.000
_cell.angle_alpha   90.00
_cell.angle_beta   90.00
_cell.angle_gamma   90.00
#
_symmetry.space_group_name_H-M   'P 1'
#
loop_
_entity.id
_entity.type
_entity.pdbx_description
1 polymer ?
#
loop_
_entity_poly.entity_id
_entity_poly.type
_entity_poly.pdbx_seq_one_letter_code
_entity_poly.pdbx_strand_id
1 'polypeptide(L)'
;MDIEKIEIKVKIIEEKKLKAIITINFGDFVIKGFRVAESEYPNERGDKLWITPPSYRDGSGRYHPIFFMPDKELWEQLKKKMWDEYYRQLNEYHKKRFDLTDDNIPIIN
;
A
#
# COMPACT_ATOMS: atom_id res chain seq x y z
N MET A 1 -4.91 19.23 -5.78
CA MET A 1 -5.22 18.17 -4.81
C MET A 1 -4.23 18.28 -3.67
N ASP A 2 -4.69 18.30 -2.43
CA ASP A 2 -3.83 18.42 -1.25
C ASP A 2 -3.53 17.01 -0.72
N ILE A 3 -2.29 16.53 -0.93
CA ILE A 3 -1.87 15.17 -0.53
C ILE A 3 -1.94 15.00 0.99
N GLU A 4 -1.79 16.07 1.77
CA GLU A 4 -1.76 15.95 3.23
C GLU A 4 -3.13 15.59 3.80
N LYS A 5 -4.20 16.02 3.15
CA LYS A 5 -5.58 15.73 3.55
C LYS A 5 -6.08 14.35 3.11
N ILE A 6 -5.31 13.63 2.30
CA ILE A 6 -5.69 12.28 1.86
C ILE A 6 -5.53 11.31 3.03
N GLU A 7 -6.59 10.57 3.34
CA GLU A 7 -6.52 9.49 4.30
C GLU A 7 -6.19 8.17 3.60
N ILE A 8 -5.28 7.40 4.20
CA ILE A 8 -4.89 6.10 3.70
C ILE A 8 -5.24 5.05 4.76
N LYS A 9 -5.98 4.03 4.34
CA LYS A 9 -6.33 2.87 5.18
C LYS A 9 -5.68 1.63 4.61
N VAL A 10 -5.02 0.87 5.46
CA VAL A 10 -4.29 -0.34 5.07
C VAL A 10 -4.94 -1.54 5.74
N LYS A 11 -5.33 -2.53 4.95
CA LYS A 11 -5.76 -3.83 5.45
C LYS A 11 -4.62 -4.83 5.23
N ILE A 12 -3.92 -5.18 6.30
CA ILE A 12 -2.90 -6.24 6.29
C ILE A 12 -3.60 -7.60 6.14
N ILE A 13 -3.08 -8.44 5.23
CA ILE A 13 -3.64 -9.75 4.88
C ILE A 13 -2.58 -10.85 5.01
N GLU A 14 -1.35 -10.61 4.53
CA GLU A 14 -0.25 -11.59 4.52
C GLU A 14 -0.59 -12.95 3.90
N GLU A 15 -1.40 -12.98 2.84
CA GLU A 15 -1.80 -14.21 2.14
C GLU A 15 -0.98 -14.41 0.85
N LYS A 16 -0.17 -15.48 0.80
CA LYS A 16 0.70 -15.79 -0.34
C LYS A 16 1.56 -14.56 -0.71
N LYS A 17 1.45 -14.11 -1.96
CA LYS A 17 2.12 -12.92 -2.48
C LYS A 17 1.44 -11.61 -2.07
N LEU A 18 0.17 -11.61 -1.69
CA LEU A 18 -0.57 -10.40 -1.32
C LEU A 18 -0.35 -10.06 0.16
N LYS A 19 0.26 -8.92 0.45
CA LYS A 19 0.56 -8.49 1.82
C LYS A 19 -0.49 -7.57 2.39
N ALA A 20 -1.01 -6.64 1.59
CA ALA A 20 -2.06 -5.73 2.03
C ALA A 20 -2.93 -5.20 0.89
N ILE A 21 -4.09 -4.69 1.27
CA ILE A 21 -4.96 -3.88 0.41
C ILE A 21 -5.02 -2.46 0.96
N ILE A 22 -4.73 -1.49 0.11
CA ILE A 22 -4.80 -0.06 0.44
C ILE A 22 -6.10 0.53 -0.11
N THR A 23 -6.73 1.35 0.72
CA THR A 23 -7.86 2.22 0.37
C THR A 23 -7.43 3.66 0.56
N ILE A 24 -7.65 4.48 -0.46
CA ILE A 24 -7.31 5.91 -0.47
C ILE A 24 -8.61 6.70 -0.43
N ASN A 25 -8.76 7.58 0.54
CA ASN A 25 -9.89 8.48 0.67
C ASN A 25 -9.42 9.91 0.38
N PHE A 26 -9.92 10.47 -0.73
CA PHE A 26 -9.61 11.83 -1.17
C PHE A 26 -10.59 12.88 -0.58
N GLY A 27 -11.48 12.47 0.33
CA GLY A 27 -12.56 13.29 0.88
C GLY A 27 -13.87 13.04 0.13
N ASP A 28 -13.95 13.50 -1.11
CA ASP A 28 -15.19 13.42 -1.92
C ASP A 28 -15.40 12.04 -2.55
N PHE A 29 -14.33 11.26 -2.69
CA PHE A 29 -14.38 9.93 -3.25
C PHE A 29 -13.31 9.02 -2.65
N VAL A 30 -13.59 7.72 -2.71
CA VAL A 30 -12.74 6.67 -2.14
C VAL A 30 -12.34 5.69 -3.24
N ILE A 31 -11.04 5.50 -3.42
CA ILE A 31 -10.48 4.50 -4.32
C ILE A 31 -10.01 3.31 -3.49
N LYS A 32 -10.61 2.14 -3.74
CA LYS A 32 -10.29 0.88 -3.06
C LYS A 32 -9.51 -0.05 -3.99
N GLY A 33 -8.72 -0.93 -3.40
CA GLY A 33 -8.16 -2.08 -4.13
C GLY A 33 -6.73 -1.90 -4.65
N PHE A 34 -5.99 -0.92 -4.15
CA PHE A 34 -4.54 -0.92 -4.33
C PHE A 34 -3.96 -2.13 -3.62
N ARG A 35 -3.02 -2.83 -4.26
CA ARG A 35 -2.43 -4.08 -3.72
C ARG A 35 -0.99 -3.85 -3.36
N VAL A 36 -0.59 -4.21 -2.15
CA VAL A 36 0.82 -4.41 -1.77
C VAL A 36 1.13 -5.88 -1.94
N ALA A 37 2.02 -6.24 -2.86
CA ALA A 37 2.34 -7.62 -3.15
C ALA A 37 3.83 -7.86 -3.39
N GLU A 38 4.28 -9.09 -3.15
CA GLU A 38 5.63 -9.53 -3.49
C GLU A 38 5.93 -9.33 -4.98
N SER A 39 7.14 -8.86 -5.24
CA SER A 39 7.71 -8.64 -6.56
C SER A 39 9.07 -9.31 -6.65
N GLU A 40 9.48 -9.69 -7.84
CA GLU A 40 10.84 -10.19 -8.08
C GLU A 40 11.86 -9.04 -8.07
N TYR A 41 11.40 -7.80 -8.27
CA TYR A 41 12.21 -6.59 -8.36
C TYR A 41 12.05 -5.71 -7.12
N PRO A 42 13.14 -5.09 -6.62
CA PRO A 42 13.06 -4.15 -5.52
C PRO A 42 12.28 -2.89 -5.92
N ASN A 43 11.60 -2.28 -4.96
CA ASN A 43 10.99 -0.96 -5.08
C ASN A 43 12.00 0.14 -4.74
N GLU A 44 11.54 1.41 -4.76
CA GLU A 44 12.37 2.57 -4.41
C GLU A 44 12.91 2.59 -2.96
N ARG A 45 12.41 1.71 -2.08
CA ARG A 45 12.88 1.52 -0.70
C ARG A 45 13.82 0.32 -0.53
N GLY A 46 14.09 -0.43 -1.61
CA GLY A 46 14.91 -1.65 -1.58
C GLY A 46 14.13 -2.93 -1.28
N ASP A 47 12.83 -2.83 -1.00
CA ASP A 47 11.99 -3.98 -0.67
C ASP A 47 11.43 -4.67 -1.92
N LYS A 48 11.31 -5.99 -1.87
CA LYS A 48 10.68 -6.80 -2.92
C LYS A 48 9.14 -6.75 -2.85
N LEU A 49 8.59 -5.56 -2.64
CA LEU A 49 7.16 -5.29 -2.53
C LEU A 49 6.75 -4.17 -3.48
N TRP A 50 5.65 -4.36 -4.21
CA TRP A 50 5.13 -3.35 -5.13
C TRP A 50 3.71 -2.94 -4.76
N ILE A 51 3.42 -1.64 -4.90
CA ILE A 51 2.07 -1.09 -4.86
C ILE A 51 1.53 -1.09 -6.30
N THR A 52 0.48 -1.86 -6.52
CA THR A 52 -0.19 -1.96 -7.82
C THR A 52 -1.58 -1.30 -7.75
N PRO A 53 -1.92 -0.38 -8.67
CA PRO A 53 -3.25 0.21 -8.76
C PRO A 53 -4.38 -0.82 -8.90
N PRO A 54 -5.61 -0.48 -8.49
CA PRO A 54 -6.77 -1.33 -8.72
C PRO A 54 -7.01 -1.54 -10.21
N SER A 55 -7.37 -2.77 -10.57
CA SER A 55 -7.77 -3.14 -11.92
C SER A 55 -8.96 -4.09 -11.88
N TYR A 56 -9.77 -4.10 -12.94
CA TYR A 56 -10.82 -5.09 -13.12
C TYR A 56 -10.49 -6.01 -14.29
N ARG A 57 -11.03 -7.22 -14.27
CA ARG A 57 -10.93 -8.17 -15.37
C ARG A 57 -12.23 -8.13 -16.18
N ASP A 58 -12.14 -7.92 -17.48
CA ASP A 58 -13.30 -7.95 -18.36
C ASP A 58 -13.72 -9.38 -18.73
N GLY A 59 -14.82 -9.50 -19.50
CA GLY A 59 -15.32 -10.80 -19.97
C GLY A 59 -14.37 -11.52 -20.94
N SER A 60 -13.41 -10.82 -21.55
CA SER A 60 -12.36 -11.42 -22.39
C SER A 60 -11.16 -11.92 -21.56
N GLY A 61 -11.17 -11.66 -20.25
CA GLY A 61 -10.11 -12.03 -19.34
C GLY A 61 -8.95 -11.03 -19.28
N ARG A 62 -9.04 -9.89 -19.95
CA ARG A 62 -8.03 -8.81 -19.92
C ARG A 62 -8.22 -7.94 -18.68
N TYR A 63 -7.11 -7.47 -18.13
CA TYR A 63 -7.11 -6.57 -16.99
C TYR A 63 -7.02 -5.12 -17.44
N HIS A 64 -7.88 -4.27 -16.87
CA HIS A 64 -7.95 -2.84 -17.16
C HIS A 64 -7.73 -2.03 -15.88
N PRO A 65 -6.80 -1.05 -15.89
CA PRO A 65 -6.57 -0.21 -14.71
C PRO A 65 -7.80 0.67 -14.45
N ILE A 66 -8.15 0.82 -13.17
CA ILE A 66 -9.27 1.67 -12.72
C ILE A 66 -8.76 3.07 -12.34
N PHE A 67 -7.50 3.16 -11.94
CA PHE A 67 -6.90 4.38 -11.44
C PHE A 67 -5.67 4.75 -12.28
N PHE A 68 -5.64 6.01 -12.71
CA PHE A 68 -4.51 6.61 -13.41
C PHE A 68 -4.33 8.04 -12.94
N MET A 69 -3.10 8.40 -12.57
CA MET A 69 -2.72 9.76 -12.21
C MET A 69 -1.70 10.26 -13.25
N PRO A 70 -2.08 11.23 -14.11
CA PRO A 70 -1.19 11.69 -15.18
C PRO A 70 0.01 12.49 -14.67
N ASP A 71 -0.17 13.19 -13.56
CA ASP A 71 0.88 13.94 -12.90
C ASP A 71 1.82 12.98 -12.15
N LYS A 72 3.04 12.84 -12.67
CA LYS A 72 4.05 11.95 -12.12
C LYS A 72 4.53 12.39 -10.75
N GLU A 73 4.68 13.69 -10.53
CA GLU A 73 5.18 14.20 -9.25
C GLU A 73 4.16 13.95 -8.15
N LEU A 74 2.90 14.23 -8.44
CA LEU A 74 1.79 13.98 -7.53
C LEU A 74 1.62 12.48 -7.24
N TRP A 75 1.84 11.63 -8.25
CA TRP A 75 1.81 10.18 -8.09
C TRP A 75 2.91 9.69 -7.16
N GLU A 76 4.15 10.18 -7.31
CA GLU A 76 5.25 9.80 -6.43
C GLU A 76 5.01 10.27 -4.99
N GLN A 77 4.45 11.47 -4.78
CA GLN A 77 4.05 11.95 -3.46
C GLN A 77 2.99 11.05 -2.81
N LEU A 78 1.95 10.68 -3.57
CA LEU A 78 0.90 9.78 -3.08
C LEU A 78 1.48 8.39 -2.76
N LYS A 79 2.31 7.84 -3.64
CA LYS A 79 2.94 6.53 -3.46
C LYS A 79 3.85 6.52 -2.22
N LYS A 80 4.62 7.58 -2.01
CA LYS A 80 5.42 7.74 -0.78
C LYS A 80 4.54 7.69 0.46
N LYS A 81 3.44 8.45 0.48
CA LYS A 81 2.47 8.46 1.61
C LYS A 81 1.84 7.09 1.83
N MET A 82 1.51 6.36 0.75
CA MET A 82 1.00 4.99 0.82
C MET A 82 1.99 4.03 1.45
N TRP A 83 3.26 4.12 1.09
CA TRP A 83 4.32 3.30 1.70
C TRP A 83 4.50 3.62 3.18
N ASP A 84 4.61 4.90 3.54
CA ASP A 84 4.76 5.32 4.93
C ASP A 84 3.62 4.77 5.80
N GLU A 85 2.38 4.88 5.32
CA GLU A 85 1.22 4.36 6.04
C GLU A 85 1.18 2.82 6.08
N TYR A 86 1.62 2.14 5.01
CA TYR A 86 1.75 0.68 4.99
C TYR A 86 2.71 0.19 6.07
N TYR A 87 3.93 0.71 6.14
CA TYR A 87 4.91 0.27 7.15
C TYR A 87 4.48 0.62 8.57
N ARG A 88 3.86 1.80 8.76
CA ARG A 88 3.30 2.21 10.05
C ARG A 88 2.26 1.19 10.54
N GLN A 89 1.27 0.87 9.71
CA GLN A 89 0.21 -0.07 10.08
C GLN A 89 0.69 -1.53 10.14
N LEU A 90 1.67 -1.92 9.32
CA LEU A 90 2.30 -3.24 9.38
C LEU A 90 3.01 -3.45 10.72
N ASN A 91 3.79 -2.46 11.17
CA ASN A 91 4.46 -2.51 12.46
C ASN A 91 3.45 -2.62 13.62
N GLU A 92 2.39 -1.80 13.60
CA GLU A 92 1.30 -1.92 14.59
C GLU A 92 0.61 -3.28 14.56
N TYR A 93 0.40 -3.84 13.37
CA TYR A 93 -0.18 -5.17 13.20
C TYR A 93 0.71 -6.27 13.79
N HIS A 94 2.01 -6.25 13.51
CA HIS A 94 2.96 -7.21 14.07
C HIS A 94 3.10 -7.07 15.59
N LYS A 95 3.17 -5.85 16.13
CA LYS A 95 3.15 -5.62 17.58
C LYS A 95 1.94 -6.25 18.24
N LYS A 96 0.74 -6.03 17.69
CA LYS A 96 -0.50 -6.63 18.20
C LYS A 96 -0.54 -8.15 18.04
N ARG A 97 -0.02 -8.68 16.94
CA ARG A 97 -0.04 -10.12 16.63
C ARG A 97 0.91 -10.92 17.51
N PHE A 98 2.06 -10.35 17.87
CA PHE A 98 3.10 -11.00 18.64
C PHE A 98 3.19 -10.52 20.10
N ASP A 99 2.23 -9.70 20.55
CA ASP A 99 2.19 -9.09 21.89
C ASP A 99 3.51 -8.38 22.27
N LEU A 100 4.13 -7.72 21.28
CA LEU A 100 5.41 -7.03 21.46
C LEU A 100 5.17 -5.62 22.01
N THR A 101 5.81 -5.31 23.14
CA THR A 101 5.98 -3.93 23.63
C THR A 101 7.12 -3.23 22.90
N ASP A 102 7.13 -1.88 22.88
CA ASP A 102 8.15 -1.07 22.19
C ASP A 102 9.59 -1.39 22.64
N ASP A 103 9.77 -1.97 23.83
CA ASP A 103 11.06 -2.37 24.40
C ASP A 103 11.68 -3.65 23.78
N ASN A 104 10.92 -4.40 22.98
CA ASN A 104 11.34 -5.70 22.44
C ASN A 104 11.52 -5.73 20.91
N ILE A 105 11.59 -4.58 20.26
CA ILE A 105 11.82 -4.54 18.81
C ILE A 105 13.31 -4.81 18.55
N PRO A 106 13.70 -5.95 17.93
CA PRO A 106 15.09 -6.12 17.53
C PRO A 106 15.45 -5.04 16.51
N ILE A 107 16.50 -4.28 16.82
CA ILE A 107 17.10 -3.32 15.89
C ILE A 107 17.63 -4.14 14.71
N ILE A 108 16.94 -4.08 13.59
CA ILE A 108 17.42 -4.67 12.35
C ILE A 108 18.37 -3.64 11.73
N ASN A 109 19.68 -3.91 11.82
CA ASN A 109 20.74 -3.15 11.14
C ASN A 109 20.66 -3.33 9.62
#